data_AF-A0A0V0R4C5-F1
#
_entry.id   AF-A0A0V0R4C5-F1
#
_cell.length_a   1.000
_cell.length_b   1.000
_cell.length_c   1.000
_cell.angle_alpha   90.00
_cell.angle_beta   90.00
_cell.angle_gamma   90.00
#
_symmetry.space_group_name_H-M   'P 1'
#
loop_
_entity.id
_entity.type
_entity.pdbx_description
1 polymer ?
#
loop_
_entity_poly.entity_id
_entity_poly.type
_entity_poly.pdbx_seq_one_letter_code
_entity_poly.pdbx_strand_id
1 'polypeptide(L)'
;MQMEQEITKNPDFQHLEQGKKEKNNLKFREIYLENKNLVLEMVELGFCNMKQVLKQIYKNKGQKEKIIENLKKKQEKDSEKSQKQQEKQQKDENSYSEQFMALIQKGYKNPVQVYKTLQKVNGDQQEAEKILEFKIKNSKFLKESKNRSFSEQKEQIKFLLQNQIERPVMINQVLRRFENDCQKALKFFQELEENKEKKGKFERKEKKEKNEKNEKKLEKEEKIKERREKKQRKDQEFGQLAENIKGLSLEDWQEKFEYLYVDGNNLFYVLPAIRNLIIQNRGKGQEQAEKILGELVRKYSEKFKKMQKTVLIFDSTRRVENGQKFQVLSARPNFQTSDDNFVFLSENFSQEQKEKSVFITSDRGLVQRLQENGVKFCVKSGLFFDQMKNVLEAQFEEIVQDGVKEFQKEQHLKQQQQKKE
;
A
#
# COMPACT_ATOMS: atom_id res chain seq x y z
N MET A 1 3.11 22.62 23.10
CA MET A 1 1.76 22.63 22.49
C MET A 1 1.77 22.52 20.97
N GLN A 2 2.47 23.37 20.21
CA GLN A 2 2.48 23.27 18.73
C GLN A 2 3.03 21.93 18.22
N MET A 3 4.07 21.39 18.86
CA MET A 3 4.66 20.12 18.45
C MET A 3 3.75 18.90 18.73
N GLU A 4 3.01 18.89 19.84
CA GLU A 4 1.99 17.86 20.09
C GLU A 4 0.87 17.90 19.03
N GLN A 5 0.55 19.09 18.52
CA GLN A 5 -0.43 19.27 17.44
C GLN A 5 0.09 18.83 16.07
N GLU A 6 1.41 18.87 15.82
CA GLU A 6 2.01 18.34 14.59
C GLU A 6 2.16 16.82 14.63
N ILE A 7 2.50 16.28 15.80
CA ILE A 7 2.67 14.83 16.00
C ILE A 7 1.32 14.10 15.89
N THR A 8 0.24 14.68 16.39
CA THR A 8 -1.13 14.15 16.23
C THR A 8 -1.67 14.25 14.79
N LYS A 9 -1.04 15.04 13.92
CA LYS A 9 -1.35 15.09 12.48
C LYS A 9 -0.60 14.02 11.67
N ASN A 10 0.39 13.35 12.25
CA ASN A 10 1.10 12.27 11.55
C ASN A 10 0.15 11.07 11.33
N PRO A 11 -0.04 10.58 10.10
CA PRO A 11 -0.96 9.47 9.80
C PRO A 11 -0.70 8.21 10.63
N ASP A 12 0.56 7.92 10.94
CA ASP A 12 0.95 6.77 11.76
C ASP A 12 0.43 6.90 13.21
N PHE A 13 0.26 8.14 13.69
CA PHE A 13 -0.25 8.48 15.01
C PHE A 13 -1.77 8.36 15.10
N GLN A 14 -2.46 8.84 14.07
CA GLN A 14 -3.92 8.78 14.00
C GLN A 14 -4.41 7.32 14.01
N HIS A 15 -3.63 6.41 13.42
CA HIS A 15 -3.95 4.98 13.45
C HIS A 15 -3.76 4.31 14.83
N LEU A 16 -2.82 4.81 15.64
CA LEU A 16 -2.59 4.29 17.00
C LEU A 16 -3.66 4.77 17.99
N GLU A 17 -4.12 6.02 17.89
CA GLU A 17 -5.20 6.54 18.74
C GLU A 17 -6.58 5.96 18.39
N GLN A 18 -6.84 5.67 17.10
CA GLN A 18 -8.17 5.27 16.62
C GLN A 18 -8.52 3.79 16.78
N GLY A 19 -7.69 2.99 17.47
CA GLY A 19 -8.10 1.67 17.99
C GLY A 19 -8.63 0.66 16.96
N LYS A 20 -8.03 0.57 15.77
CA LYS A 20 -8.44 -0.46 14.78
C LYS A 20 -7.79 -1.82 15.08
N LYS A 21 -8.64 -2.85 15.03
CA LYS A 21 -8.57 -4.30 15.38
C LYS A 21 -7.34 -5.14 14.97
N GLU A 22 -6.12 -4.65 15.03
CA GLU A 22 -4.92 -5.50 14.97
C GLU A 22 -4.30 -5.64 16.37
N LYS A 23 -4.19 -6.87 16.89
CA LYS A 23 -3.61 -7.15 18.23
C LYS A 23 -2.22 -6.52 18.43
N ASN A 24 -1.46 -6.35 17.35
CA ASN A 24 -0.15 -5.70 17.40
C ASN A 24 -0.22 -4.17 17.58
N ASN A 25 -1.29 -3.51 17.14
CA ASN A 25 -1.45 -2.06 17.28
C ASN A 25 -1.89 -1.65 18.69
N LEU A 26 -2.64 -2.52 19.39
CA LEU A 26 -3.03 -2.32 20.79
C LEU A 26 -1.80 -2.20 21.70
N LYS A 27 -0.85 -3.14 21.56
CA LYS A 27 0.39 -3.14 22.36
C LYS A 27 1.23 -1.90 22.13
N PHE A 28 1.36 -1.44 20.87
CA PHE A 28 2.11 -0.23 20.56
C PHE A 28 1.43 1.05 21.06
N ARG A 29 0.10 1.07 21.12
CA ARG A 29 -0.66 2.16 21.72
C ARG A 29 -0.43 2.25 23.23
N GLU A 30 -0.47 1.13 23.94
CA GLU A 30 -0.19 1.09 25.38
C GLU A 30 1.22 1.61 25.69
N ILE A 31 2.22 1.10 24.95
CA ILE A 31 3.61 1.57 25.07
C ILE A 31 3.70 3.08 24.79
N TYR A 32 2.99 3.58 23.77
CA TYR A 32 2.97 5.00 23.44
C TYR A 32 2.41 5.84 24.59
N LEU A 33 1.26 5.46 25.14
CA LEU A 33 0.60 6.18 26.23
C LEU A 33 1.46 6.18 27.51
N GLU A 34 2.09 5.05 27.83
CA GLU A 34 3.00 4.93 28.98
C GLU A 34 4.30 5.73 28.82
N ASN A 35 4.73 5.99 27.59
CA ASN A 35 6.03 6.61 27.29
C ASN A 35 5.91 7.86 26.42
N LYS A 36 4.79 8.60 26.53
CA LYS A 36 4.47 9.73 25.65
C LYS A 36 5.60 10.76 25.56
N ASN A 37 6.14 11.19 26.71
CA ASN A 37 7.20 12.19 26.76
C ASN A 37 8.48 11.69 26.06
N LEU A 38 8.88 10.45 26.32
CA LEU A 38 10.06 9.85 25.69
C LEU A 38 9.91 9.76 24.16
N VAL A 39 8.69 9.50 23.68
CA VAL A 39 8.39 9.47 22.25
C VAL A 39 8.51 10.87 21.62
N LEU A 40 8.00 11.90 22.29
CA LEU A 40 8.14 13.29 21.83
C LEU A 40 9.63 13.67 21.72
N GLU A 41 10.44 13.33 22.72
CA GLU A 41 11.88 13.56 22.69
C GLU A 41 12.57 12.82 21.53
N MET A 42 12.15 11.59 21.19
CA MET A 42 12.72 10.89 20.03
C MET A 42 12.37 11.60 18.71
N VAL A 43 11.18 12.19 18.61
CA VAL A 43 10.77 12.96 17.43
C VAL A 43 11.60 14.26 17.34
N GLU A 44 11.83 14.94 18.46
CA GLU A 44 12.70 16.12 18.53
C GLU A 44 14.15 15.81 18.10
N LEU A 45 14.63 14.61 18.40
CA LEU A 45 15.93 14.10 17.94
C LEU A 45 15.95 13.67 16.46
N GLY A 46 14.85 13.83 15.72
CA GLY A 46 14.74 13.53 14.29
C GLY A 46 14.40 12.07 13.96
N PHE A 47 13.96 11.26 14.93
CA PHE A 47 13.55 9.89 14.68
C PHE A 47 12.08 9.80 14.24
N CYS A 48 11.81 10.04 12.96
CA CYS A 48 10.43 10.13 12.43
C CYS A 48 9.69 8.78 12.27
N ASN A 49 10.39 7.63 12.37
CA ASN A 49 9.77 6.31 12.19
C ASN A 49 9.20 5.77 13.51
N MET A 50 7.95 6.12 13.78
CA MET A 50 7.24 5.82 15.04
C MET A 50 7.22 4.34 15.40
N LYS A 51 7.01 3.46 14.43
CA LYS A 51 7.01 2.01 14.66
C LYS A 51 8.36 1.51 15.17
N GLN A 52 9.46 2.11 14.71
CA GLN A 52 10.80 1.77 15.17
C GLN A 52 11.07 2.33 16.57
N VAL A 53 10.67 3.58 16.82
CA VAL A 53 10.76 4.23 18.12
C VAL A 53 10.05 3.41 19.20
N LEU A 54 8.77 3.08 19.00
CA LEU A 54 7.99 2.30 19.97
C LEU A 54 8.55 0.88 20.17
N LYS A 55 9.10 0.27 19.12
CA LYS A 55 9.77 -1.04 19.24
C LYS A 55 11.04 -0.97 20.08
N GLN A 56 11.80 0.11 19.99
CA GLN A 56 12.99 0.30 20.83
C GLN A 56 12.63 0.63 22.27
N ILE A 57 11.58 1.44 22.49
CA ILE A 57 11.03 1.70 23.83
C ILE A 57 10.63 0.39 24.50
N TYR A 58 9.88 -0.46 23.79
CA TYR A 58 9.47 -1.77 24.30
C TYR A 58 10.67 -2.67 24.66
N LYS A 59 11.65 -2.78 23.76
CA LYS A 59 12.82 -3.65 23.95
C LYS A 59 13.71 -3.22 25.11
N ASN A 60 13.87 -1.91 25.28
CA ASN A 60 14.77 -1.34 26.28
C ASN A 60 14.03 -0.90 27.54
N LYS A 61 12.74 -1.26 27.69
CA LYS A 61 11.89 -0.93 28.85
C LYS A 61 11.96 0.57 29.22
N GLY A 62 11.91 1.44 28.21
CA GLY A 62 11.96 2.90 28.40
C GLY A 62 13.33 3.51 28.72
N GLN A 63 14.44 2.75 28.70
CA GLN A 63 15.78 3.28 28.93
C GLN A 63 16.23 4.20 27.77
N LYS A 64 16.09 5.51 27.95
CA LYS A 64 16.30 6.57 26.95
C LYS A 64 17.64 6.47 26.22
N GLU A 65 18.74 6.33 26.95
CA GLU A 65 20.10 6.36 26.41
C GLU A 65 20.32 5.18 25.44
N LYS A 66 19.88 3.98 25.83
CA LYS A 66 19.98 2.79 24.98
C LYS A 66 19.09 2.88 23.74
N ILE A 67 17.94 3.54 23.84
CA ILE A 67 17.04 3.74 22.70
C ILE A 67 17.70 4.65 21.67
N ILE A 68 18.25 5.79 22.11
CA ILE A 68 18.95 6.75 21.25
C ILE A 68 20.15 6.07 20.57
N GLU A 69 20.99 5.36 21.34
CA GLU A 69 22.17 4.67 20.80
C GLU A 69 21.78 3.66 19.72
N ASN A 70 20.72 2.87 19.95
CA ASN A 70 20.24 1.88 18.99
C ASN A 70 19.64 2.50 17.72
N LEU A 71 18.94 3.63 17.85
CA LEU A 71 18.36 4.34 16.71
C LEU A 71 19.45 5.01 15.85
N LYS A 72 20.46 5.62 16.46
CA LYS A 72 21.64 6.20 15.76
C LYS A 72 22.42 5.13 14.99
N LYS A 73 22.82 4.04 15.66
CA LYS A 73 23.49 2.89 15.02
C LYS A 73 22.73 2.32 13.84
N LYS A 74 21.40 2.44 13.86
CA LYS A 74 20.55 1.97 12.76
C LYS A 74 20.52 2.97 11.60
N GLN A 75 20.38 4.26 11.88
CA GLN A 75 20.46 5.30 10.85
C GLN A 75 21.81 5.25 10.11
N GLU A 76 22.92 5.07 10.84
CA GLU A 76 24.26 4.89 10.25
C GLU A 76 24.33 3.66 9.33
N LYS A 77 23.75 2.52 9.74
CA LYS A 77 23.71 1.32 8.89
C LYS A 77 22.84 1.50 7.65
N ASP A 78 21.74 2.23 7.76
CA ASP A 78 20.81 2.46 6.65
C ASP A 78 21.38 3.51 5.67
N SER A 79 22.15 4.50 6.14
CA SER A 79 22.90 5.43 5.28
C SER A 79 24.06 4.72 4.55
N GLU A 80 24.86 3.91 5.24
CA GLU A 80 25.93 3.11 4.61
C GLU A 80 25.39 2.16 3.53
N LYS A 81 24.23 1.53 3.77
CA LYS A 81 23.59 0.66 2.76
C LYS A 81 23.13 1.45 1.55
N SER A 82 22.55 2.63 1.77
CA SER A 82 22.07 3.50 0.69
C SER A 82 23.24 4.00 -0.17
N GLN A 83 24.35 4.40 0.46
CA GLN A 83 25.59 4.76 -0.24
C GLN A 83 26.16 3.58 -1.05
N LYS A 84 26.30 2.40 -0.45
CA LYS A 84 26.76 1.19 -1.16
C LYS A 84 25.85 0.77 -2.31
N GLN A 85 24.54 1.06 -2.22
CA GLN A 85 23.58 0.74 -3.27
C GLN A 85 23.64 1.76 -4.41
N GLN A 86 23.83 3.04 -4.11
CA GLN A 86 24.07 4.09 -5.11
C GLN A 86 25.41 3.87 -5.84
N GLU A 87 26.48 3.52 -5.12
CA GLU A 87 27.77 3.15 -5.71
C GLU A 87 27.69 1.92 -6.63
N LYS A 88 26.85 0.93 -6.28
CA LYS A 88 26.60 -0.23 -7.14
C LYS A 88 25.80 0.14 -8.38
N GLN A 89 24.74 0.96 -8.23
CA GLN A 89 23.91 1.38 -9.36
C GLN A 89 24.65 2.27 -10.36
N GLN A 90 25.60 3.10 -9.90
CA GLN A 90 26.45 3.89 -10.79
C GLN A 90 27.56 3.07 -11.49
N LYS A 91 27.89 1.87 -11.01
CA LYS A 91 28.91 1.01 -11.61
C LYS A 91 28.38 -0.05 -12.59
N ASP A 92 27.07 -0.34 -12.59
CA ASP A 92 26.58 -1.63 -13.13
C ASP A 92 25.94 -1.65 -14.53
N GLU A 93 26.01 -0.60 -15.36
CA GLU A 93 25.52 -0.73 -16.75
C GLU A 93 26.60 -0.81 -17.85
N ASN A 94 27.85 -0.39 -17.60
CA ASN A 94 28.91 -0.42 -18.62
C ASN A 94 30.28 -0.98 -18.18
N SER A 95 30.48 -1.37 -16.92
CA SER A 95 31.84 -1.52 -16.38
C SER A 95 32.61 -2.81 -16.77
N TYR A 96 31.95 -3.88 -17.25
CA TYR A 96 32.62 -5.18 -17.46
C TYR A 96 32.41 -5.82 -18.86
N SER A 97 31.88 -5.06 -19.81
CA SER A 97 31.50 -5.60 -21.13
C SER A 97 32.71 -6.14 -21.90
N GLU A 98 33.83 -5.40 -21.88
CA GLU A 98 35.05 -5.76 -22.61
C GLU A 98 35.72 -7.02 -22.02
N GLN A 99 35.86 -7.08 -20.70
CA GLN A 99 36.47 -8.23 -20.00
C GLN A 99 35.61 -9.49 -20.14
N PHE A 100 34.29 -9.33 -20.17
CA PHE A 100 33.35 -10.42 -20.44
C PHE A 100 33.57 -10.99 -21.84
N MET A 101 33.61 -10.14 -22.88
CA MET A 101 33.81 -10.59 -24.26
C MET A 101 35.18 -11.24 -24.45
N ALA A 102 36.23 -10.71 -23.82
CA ALA A 102 37.57 -11.29 -23.88
C ALA A 102 37.62 -12.73 -23.31
N LEU A 103 36.94 -12.99 -22.18
CA LEU A 103 36.86 -14.35 -21.61
C LEU A 103 36.03 -15.30 -22.49
N ILE A 104 34.94 -14.83 -23.11
CA ILE A 104 34.17 -15.66 -24.05
C ILE A 104 35.03 -16.03 -25.27
N GLN A 105 35.79 -15.08 -25.82
CA GLN A 105 36.71 -15.31 -26.95
C GLN A 105 37.84 -16.30 -26.60
N LYS A 106 38.31 -16.30 -25.34
CA LYS A 106 39.26 -17.32 -24.83
C LYS A 106 38.66 -18.72 -24.68
N GLY A 107 37.36 -18.90 -24.94
CA GLY A 107 36.72 -20.22 -25.03
C GLY A 107 35.93 -20.66 -23.79
N TYR A 108 35.69 -19.77 -22.82
CA TYR A 108 34.83 -20.08 -21.67
C TYR A 108 33.35 -20.10 -22.06
N LYS A 109 32.79 -21.28 -22.34
CA LYS A 109 31.47 -21.47 -22.95
C LYS A 109 30.24 -21.18 -22.06
N ASN A 110 30.41 -20.81 -20.78
CA ASN A 110 29.29 -20.56 -19.86
C ASN A 110 29.19 -19.07 -19.48
N PRO A 111 28.39 -18.27 -20.21
CA PRO A 111 28.23 -16.83 -19.98
C PRO A 111 27.89 -16.46 -18.54
N VAL A 112 26.96 -17.21 -17.93
CA VAL A 112 26.49 -16.92 -16.57
C VAL A 112 27.62 -17.12 -15.55
N GLN A 113 28.43 -18.15 -15.74
CA GLN A 113 29.57 -18.43 -14.87
C GLN A 113 30.69 -17.41 -15.06
N VAL A 114 30.95 -16.97 -16.29
CA VAL A 114 31.93 -15.92 -16.61
C VAL A 114 31.53 -14.61 -15.94
N TYR A 115 30.29 -14.14 -16.14
CA TYR A 115 29.81 -12.89 -15.56
C TYR A 115 29.82 -12.90 -14.02
N LYS A 116 29.35 -13.98 -13.38
CA LYS A 116 29.42 -14.13 -11.92
C LYS A 116 30.84 -14.18 -11.38
N THR A 117 31.80 -14.68 -12.17
CA THR A 117 33.20 -14.72 -11.75
C THR A 117 33.81 -13.33 -11.84
N LEU A 118 33.56 -12.59 -12.93
CA LEU A 118 33.97 -11.18 -13.07
C LEU A 118 33.40 -10.29 -11.95
N GLN A 119 32.12 -10.44 -11.61
CA GLN A 119 31.52 -9.70 -10.48
C GLN A 119 32.21 -9.99 -9.14
N LYS A 120 32.70 -11.21 -8.93
CA LYS A 120 33.39 -11.59 -7.69
C LYS A 120 34.78 -11.00 -7.56
N VAL A 121 35.44 -10.75 -8.69
CA VAL A 121 36.79 -10.19 -8.75
C VAL A 121 36.78 -8.73 -9.20
N ASN A 122 35.63 -8.04 -9.09
CA ASN A 122 35.46 -6.64 -9.45
C ASN A 122 35.99 -6.29 -10.86
N GLY A 123 35.82 -7.20 -11.83
CA GLY A 123 36.23 -6.99 -13.22
C GLY A 123 37.68 -7.34 -13.55
N ASP A 124 38.48 -7.84 -12.61
CA ASP A 124 39.83 -8.32 -12.92
C ASP A 124 39.77 -9.56 -13.84
N GLN A 125 40.12 -9.36 -15.11
CA GLN A 125 40.08 -10.41 -16.12
C GLN A 125 41.05 -11.56 -15.82
N GLN A 126 42.25 -11.28 -15.32
CA GLN A 126 43.28 -12.30 -15.08
C GLN A 126 42.90 -13.19 -13.90
N GLU A 127 42.37 -12.60 -12.83
CA GLU A 127 41.96 -13.36 -11.66
C GLU A 127 40.69 -14.20 -11.95
N ALA A 128 39.77 -13.67 -12.76
CA ALA A 128 38.63 -14.45 -13.26
C ALA A 128 39.07 -15.66 -14.09
N GLU A 129 40.09 -15.50 -14.94
CA GLU A 129 40.68 -16.56 -15.76
C GLU A 129 41.25 -17.69 -14.90
N LYS A 130 42.06 -17.37 -13.89
CA LYS A 130 42.64 -18.38 -12.95
C LYS A 130 41.55 -19.20 -12.26
N ILE A 131 40.48 -18.56 -11.78
CA ILE A 131 39.36 -19.23 -11.11
C ILE A 131 38.64 -20.18 -12.08
N LEU A 132 38.43 -19.76 -13.33
CA LEU A 132 37.77 -20.58 -14.34
C LEU A 132 38.65 -21.76 -14.78
N GLU A 133 39.95 -21.56 -14.97
CA GLU A 133 40.89 -22.64 -15.25
C GLU A 133 40.95 -23.69 -14.15
N PHE A 134 41.03 -23.25 -12.88
CA PHE A 134 41.07 -24.15 -11.74
C PHE A 134 39.84 -25.07 -11.70
N LYS A 135 38.65 -24.52 -11.97
CA LYS A 135 37.40 -25.29 -12.06
C LYS A 135 37.42 -26.31 -13.21
N ILE A 136 37.98 -25.94 -14.35
CA ILE A 136 38.12 -26.85 -15.50
C ILE A 136 39.12 -27.97 -15.18
N LYS A 137 40.28 -27.65 -14.62
CA LYS A 137 41.32 -28.62 -14.22
C LYS A 137 40.79 -29.63 -13.20
N ASN A 138 40.08 -29.17 -12.17
CA ASN A 138 39.44 -30.07 -11.19
C ASN A 138 38.37 -30.97 -11.81
N SER A 139 37.60 -30.47 -12.78
CA SER A 139 36.59 -31.28 -13.48
C SER A 139 37.21 -32.38 -14.35
N LYS A 140 38.43 -32.17 -14.89
CA LYS A 140 39.19 -33.18 -15.64
C LYS A 140 39.89 -34.18 -14.72
N PHE A 141 40.49 -33.73 -13.63
CA PHE A 141 41.08 -34.60 -12.61
C PHE A 141 40.06 -35.57 -11.98
N LEU A 142 38.82 -35.11 -11.75
CA LEU A 142 37.69 -35.95 -11.31
C LEU A 142 37.23 -36.97 -12.36
N LYS A 143 37.53 -36.75 -13.64
CA LYS A 143 37.24 -37.71 -14.72
C LYS A 143 38.38 -38.72 -14.91
N GLU A 144 39.64 -38.34 -14.71
CA GLU A 144 40.81 -39.21 -14.88
C GLU A 144 41.10 -40.11 -13.67
N SER A 145 40.78 -39.65 -12.45
CA SER A 145 40.88 -40.45 -11.22
C SER A 145 39.92 -41.66 -11.15
N LYS A 146 39.02 -41.82 -12.13
CA LYS A 146 38.17 -43.01 -12.28
C LYS A 146 38.86 -44.22 -12.94
N ASN A 147 40.05 -44.04 -13.54
CA ASN A 147 40.64 -45.05 -14.43
C ASN A 147 41.93 -45.73 -13.93
N ARG A 148 42.39 -45.50 -12.69
CA ARG A 148 43.64 -46.12 -12.19
C ARG A 148 43.50 -46.70 -10.77
N SER A 149 43.13 -47.99 -10.72
CA SER A 149 43.51 -49.01 -9.72
C SER A 149 42.41 -50.08 -9.70
N PHE A 150 42.40 -50.96 -10.71
CA PHE A 150 41.24 -51.81 -11.02
C PHE A 150 41.55 -53.32 -11.07
N SER A 151 42.61 -53.76 -10.38
CA SER A 151 42.94 -55.19 -10.32
C SER A 151 42.42 -55.82 -9.01
N GLU A 152 42.84 -55.31 -7.85
CA GLU A 152 42.45 -55.90 -6.55
C GLU A 152 41.15 -55.31 -5.97
N GLN A 153 40.80 -54.05 -6.29
CA GLN A 153 39.52 -53.46 -5.91
C GLN A 153 38.34 -54.02 -6.70
N LYS A 154 38.58 -54.69 -7.84
CA LYS A 154 37.54 -55.13 -8.76
C LYS A 154 36.66 -56.22 -8.16
N GLU A 155 37.23 -57.12 -7.37
CA GLU A 155 36.47 -58.20 -6.72
C GLU A 155 35.62 -57.69 -5.54
N GLN A 156 36.16 -56.77 -4.74
CA GLN A 156 35.43 -56.15 -3.62
C GLN A 156 34.31 -55.23 -4.11
N ILE A 157 34.56 -54.46 -5.18
CA ILE A 157 33.52 -53.68 -5.86
C ILE A 157 32.47 -54.61 -6.50
N LYS A 158 32.88 -55.72 -7.11
CA LYS A 158 31.95 -56.71 -7.69
C LYS A 158 31.05 -57.33 -6.62
N PHE A 159 31.59 -57.63 -5.43
CA PHE A 159 30.81 -58.11 -4.29
C PHE A 159 29.75 -57.10 -3.83
N LEU A 160 30.10 -55.81 -3.72
CA LEU A 160 29.14 -54.77 -3.32
C LEU A 160 28.14 -54.42 -4.43
N LEU A 161 28.52 -54.53 -5.71
CA LEU A 161 27.61 -54.38 -6.85
C LEU A 161 26.61 -55.53 -6.95
N GLN A 162 27.01 -56.77 -6.63
CA GLN A 162 26.11 -57.93 -6.56
C GLN A 162 25.02 -57.75 -5.48
N ASN A 163 25.30 -56.95 -4.45
CA ASN A 163 24.34 -56.54 -3.43
C ASN A 163 23.56 -55.25 -3.80
N GLN A 164 23.46 -54.93 -5.09
CA GLN A 164 22.70 -53.80 -5.66
C GLN A 164 23.17 -52.39 -5.26
N ILE A 165 24.41 -52.21 -4.78
CA ILE A 165 24.92 -50.88 -4.42
C ILE A 165 25.53 -50.18 -5.64
N GLU A 166 24.75 -49.37 -6.35
CA GLU A 166 25.12 -48.77 -7.65
C GLU A 166 26.00 -47.49 -7.56
N ARG A 167 26.86 -47.35 -6.54
CA ARG A 167 27.67 -46.12 -6.34
C ARG A 167 29.17 -46.40 -6.21
N PRO A 168 29.86 -46.74 -7.32
CA PRO A 168 31.26 -47.20 -7.31
C PRO A 168 32.25 -46.21 -6.69
N VAL A 169 32.04 -44.89 -6.84
CA VAL A 169 32.92 -43.88 -6.22
C VAL A 169 32.82 -43.88 -4.70
N MET A 170 31.60 -44.10 -4.18
CA MET A 170 31.32 -44.10 -2.74
C MET A 170 31.79 -45.41 -2.11
N ILE A 171 31.68 -46.52 -2.85
CA ILE A 171 32.22 -47.83 -2.46
C ILE A 171 33.70 -47.75 -2.11
N ASN A 172 34.53 -47.13 -2.96
CA ASN A 172 35.97 -47.05 -2.71
C ASN A 172 36.34 -46.20 -1.47
N GLN A 173 35.59 -45.15 -1.20
CA GLN A 173 35.81 -44.32 -0.01
C GLN A 173 35.41 -45.06 1.27
N VAL A 174 34.29 -45.79 1.21
CA VAL A 174 33.76 -46.57 2.34
C VAL A 174 34.63 -47.80 2.61
N LEU A 175 35.07 -48.52 1.57
CA LEU A 175 36.02 -49.62 1.71
C LEU A 175 37.34 -49.17 2.33
N ARG A 176 37.92 -48.04 1.88
CA ARG A 176 39.13 -47.47 2.52
C ARG A 176 38.91 -47.13 3.99
N ARG A 177 37.72 -46.64 4.34
CA ARG A 177 37.36 -46.29 5.72
C ARG A 177 37.22 -47.52 6.63
N PHE A 178 36.82 -48.65 6.07
CA PHE A 178 36.65 -49.92 6.79
C PHE A 178 37.78 -50.92 6.51
N GLU A 179 38.97 -50.44 6.10
CA GLU A 179 40.14 -51.29 5.85
C GLU A 179 39.87 -52.46 4.89
N ASN A 180 39.00 -52.23 3.90
CA ASN A 180 38.51 -53.20 2.91
C ASN A 180 37.60 -54.32 3.48
N ASP A 181 37.05 -54.14 4.69
CA ASP A 181 36.01 -55.02 5.26
C ASP A 181 34.67 -54.82 4.53
N CYS A 182 34.38 -55.74 3.60
CA CYS A 182 33.20 -55.69 2.75
C CYS A 182 31.88 -55.83 3.54
N GLN A 183 31.88 -56.50 4.70
CA GLN A 183 30.67 -56.70 5.50
C GLN A 183 30.30 -55.44 6.29
N LYS A 184 31.28 -54.74 6.86
CA LYS A 184 31.06 -53.43 7.50
C LYS A 184 30.63 -52.38 6.49
N ALA A 185 31.23 -52.39 5.30
CA ALA A 185 30.82 -51.52 4.20
C ALA A 185 29.36 -51.78 3.79
N LEU A 186 28.96 -53.04 3.66
CA LEU A 186 27.59 -53.43 3.32
C LEU A 186 26.56 -52.91 4.35
N LYS A 187 26.80 -53.13 5.65
CA LYS A 187 25.92 -52.61 6.73
C LYS A 187 25.82 -51.09 6.70
N PHE A 188 26.92 -50.39 6.47
CA PHE A 188 26.93 -48.93 6.34
C PHE A 188 26.08 -48.44 5.17
N PHE A 189 26.09 -49.14 4.04
CA PHE A 189 25.24 -48.80 2.89
C PHE A 189 23.76 -49.07 3.16
N GLN A 190 23.41 -50.16 3.86
CA GLN A 190 22.04 -50.47 4.27
C GLN A 190 21.48 -49.37 5.20
N GLU A 191 22.24 -48.96 6.23
CA GLU A 191 21.86 -47.87 7.13
C GLU A 191 21.71 -46.52 6.39
N LEU A 192 22.54 -46.27 5.37
CA LEU A 192 22.43 -45.08 4.53
C LEU A 192 21.18 -45.09 3.65
N GLU A 193 20.74 -46.24 3.15
CA GLU A 193 19.52 -46.36 2.35
C GLU A 193 18.28 -46.15 3.21
N GLU A 194 18.20 -46.78 4.39
CA GLU A 194 17.11 -46.55 5.33
C GLU A 194 17.00 -45.07 5.74
N ASN A 195 18.14 -44.41 5.97
CA ASN A 195 18.18 -42.99 6.29
C ASN A 195 17.82 -42.10 5.09
N LYS A 196 18.16 -42.49 3.86
CA LYS A 196 17.76 -41.79 2.63
C LYS A 196 16.27 -41.92 2.36
N GLU A 197 15.66 -43.07 2.61
CA GLU A 197 14.20 -43.21 2.46
C GLU A 197 13.45 -42.34 3.47
N LYS A 198 13.91 -42.32 4.72
CA LYS A 198 13.34 -41.44 5.77
C LYS A 198 13.51 -39.95 5.43
N LYS A 199 14.70 -39.52 4.98
CA LYS A 199 14.95 -38.14 4.54
C LYS A 199 14.18 -37.78 3.27
N GLY A 200 14.10 -38.68 2.29
CA GLY A 200 13.41 -38.47 1.02
C GLY A 200 11.89 -38.30 1.20
N LYS A 201 11.27 -39.01 2.16
CA LYS A 201 9.85 -38.81 2.51
C LYS A 201 9.61 -37.44 3.15
N PHE A 202 10.54 -36.95 3.98
CA PHE A 202 10.46 -35.64 4.60
C PHE A 202 10.66 -34.49 3.58
N GLU A 203 11.70 -34.58 2.74
CA GLU A 203 11.99 -33.59 1.70
C GLU A 203 10.87 -33.52 0.64
N ARG A 204 10.25 -34.65 0.29
CA ARG A 204 9.09 -34.66 -0.63
C ARG A 204 7.86 -33.96 -0.03
N LYS A 205 7.60 -34.11 1.27
CA LYS A 205 6.52 -33.38 1.96
C LYS A 205 6.82 -31.89 2.03
N GLU A 206 8.02 -31.52 2.43
CA GLU A 206 8.43 -30.12 2.55
C GLU A 206 8.43 -29.40 1.19
N LYS A 207 8.87 -30.07 0.12
CA LYS A 207 8.83 -29.54 -1.25
C LYS A 207 7.40 -29.39 -1.78
N LYS A 208 6.50 -30.32 -1.47
CA LYS A 208 5.06 -30.19 -1.80
C LYS A 208 4.43 -29.01 -1.07
N GLU A 209 4.64 -28.88 0.24
CA GLU A 209 4.10 -27.74 1.01
C GLU A 209 4.65 -26.38 0.53
N LYS A 210 5.94 -26.34 0.16
CA LYS A 210 6.56 -25.12 -0.36
C LYS A 210 6.01 -24.74 -1.74
N ASN A 211 5.75 -25.73 -2.60
CA ASN A 211 5.12 -25.50 -3.90
C ASN A 211 3.66 -25.02 -3.75
N GLU A 212 2.86 -25.67 -2.90
CA GLU A 212 1.48 -25.24 -2.64
C GLU A 212 1.41 -23.82 -2.04
N LYS A 213 2.34 -23.46 -1.15
CA LYS A 213 2.44 -22.09 -0.61
C LYS A 213 2.80 -21.07 -1.69
N ASN A 214 3.68 -21.43 -2.62
CA ASN A 214 4.08 -20.55 -3.73
C ASN A 214 2.95 -20.38 -4.74
N GLU A 215 2.22 -21.44 -5.10
CA GLU A 215 1.05 -21.37 -5.99
C GLU A 215 -0.06 -20.49 -5.40
N LYS A 216 -0.40 -20.69 -4.12
CA LYS A 216 -1.39 -19.84 -3.42
C LYS A 216 -0.95 -18.37 -3.33
N LYS A 217 0.36 -18.10 -3.33
CA LYS A 217 0.88 -16.73 -3.32
C LYS A 217 0.76 -16.09 -4.70
N LEU A 218 1.12 -16.81 -5.77
CA LEU A 218 0.97 -16.37 -7.16
C LEU A 218 -0.50 -16.09 -7.49
N GLU A 219 -1.42 -16.98 -7.11
CA GLU A 219 -2.86 -16.79 -7.35
C GLU A 219 -3.41 -15.54 -6.63
N LYS A 220 -2.93 -15.26 -5.42
CA LYS A 220 -3.28 -14.02 -4.71
C LYS A 220 -2.72 -12.77 -5.38
N GLU A 221 -1.47 -12.83 -5.87
CA GLU A 221 -0.83 -11.72 -6.58
C GLU A 221 -1.55 -11.42 -7.91
N GLU A 222 -1.94 -12.44 -8.67
CA GLU A 222 -2.73 -12.28 -9.90
C GLU A 222 -4.11 -11.68 -9.62
N LYS A 223 -4.85 -12.18 -8.62
CA LYS A 223 -6.14 -11.61 -8.21
C LYS A 223 -6.02 -10.14 -7.77
N ILE A 224 -4.92 -9.77 -7.12
CA ILE A 224 -4.65 -8.37 -6.74
C ILE A 224 -4.34 -7.53 -7.98
N LYS A 225 -3.54 -8.05 -8.92
CA LYS A 225 -3.19 -7.37 -10.17
C LYS A 225 -4.42 -7.13 -11.03
N GLU A 226 -5.26 -8.15 -11.23
CA GLU A 226 -6.50 -8.04 -12.00
C GLU A 226 -7.48 -7.01 -11.38
N ARG A 227 -7.61 -6.99 -10.04
CA ARG A 227 -8.41 -5.97 -9.34
C ARG A 227 -7.85 -4.56 -9.51
N ARG A 228 -6.52 -4.39 -9.53
CA ARG A 228 -5.87 -3.10 -9.77
C ARG A 228 -6.08 -2.62 -11.20
N GLU A 229 -5.94 -3.51 -12.18
CA GLU A 229 -6.15 -3.20 -13.60
C GLU A 229 -7.62 -2.84 -13.89
N LYS A 230 -8.58 -3.62 -13.35
CA LYS A 230 -10.02 -3.29 -13.43
C LYS A 230 -10.34 -1.93 -12.80
N LYS A 231 -9.71 -1.61 -11.67
CA LYS A 231 -9.86 -0.29 -11.02
C LYS A 231 -9.28 0.83 -11.88
N GLN A 232 -8.08 0.63 -12.44
CA GLN A 232 -7.43 1.61 -13.32
C GLN A 232 -8.22 1.89 -14.61
N ARG A 233 -8.78 0.88 -15.26
CA ARG A 233 -9.63 1.09 -16.45
C ARG A 233 -10.87 1.93 -16.12
N LYS A 234 -11.57 1.60 -15.04
CA LYS A 234 -12.70 2.40 -14.55
C LYS A 234 -12.29 3.82 -14.13
N ASP A 235 -11.09 3.98 -13.58
CA ASP A 235 -10.53 5.28 -13.23
C ASP A 235 -10.21 6.14 -14.47
N GLN A 236 -9.74 5.51 -15.56
CA GLN A 236 -9.43 6.19 -16.83
C GLN A 236 -10.70 6.63 -17.58
N GLU A 237 -11.69 5.77 -17.70
CA GLU A 237 -12.99 6.11 -18.32
C GLU A 237 -13.68 7.24 -17.53
N PHE A 238 -13.69 7.15 -16.20
CA PHE A 238 -14.23 8.21 -15.33
C PHE A 238 -13.39 9.50 -15.35
N GLY A 239 -12.08 9.38 -15.57
CA GLY A 239 -11.14 10.49 -15.69
C GLY A 239 -11.45 11.37 -16.90
N GLN A 240 -11.64 10.75 -18.06
CA GLN A 240 -11.98 11.44 -19.31
C GLN A 240 -13.32 12.19 -19.20
N LEU A 241 -14.31 11.62 -18.51
CA LEU A 241 -15.62 12.26 -18.30
C LEU A 241 -15.56 13.46 -17.34
N ALA A 242 -14.70 13.40 -16.31
CA ALA A 242 -14.49 14.52 -15.38
C ALA A 242 -13.63 15.66 -15.96
N GLU A 243 -12.90 15.43 -17.06
CA GLU A 243 -12.07 16.45 -17.71
C GLU A 243 -12.89 17.52 -18.43
N ASN A 244 -14.11 17.20 -18.91
CA ASN A 244 -14.99 18.14 -19.60
C ASN A 244 -15.37 19.39 -18.78
N ILE A 245 -15.17 19.36 -17.46
CA ILE A 245 -15.50 20.47 -16.55
C ILE A 245 -14.24 21.16 -16.02
N LYS A 246 -13.11 20.47 -15.92
CA LYS A 246 -11.87 21.05 -15.39
C LYS A 246 -11.35 22.24 -16.21
N GLY A 247 -11.78 22.37 -17.47
CA GLY A 247 -11.44 23.50 -18.34
C GLY A 247 -12.41 24.67 -18.32
N LEU A 248 -13.57 24.57 -17.65
CA LEU A 248 -14.53 25.69 -17.59
C LEU A 248 -14.06 26.73 -16.58
N SER A 249 -13.94 27.98 -17.02
CA SER A 249 -13.67 29.10 -16.12
C SER A 249 -14.89 29.38 -15.23
N LEU A 250 -14.72 30.26 -14.23
CA LEU A 250 -15.83 30.67 -13.37
C LEU A 250 -16.90 31.43 -14.17
N GLU A 251 -16.48 32.21 -15.16
CA GLU A 251 -17.33 32.93 -16.09
C GLU A 251 -18.14 31.96 -16.95
N ASP A 252 -17.52 30.90 -17.46
CA ASP A 252 -18.22 29.85 -18.21
C ASP A 252 -19.31 29.18 -17.37
N TRP A 253 -19.04 28.94 -16.08
CA TRP A 253 -20.04 28.43 -15.14
C TRP A 253 -21.23 29.37 -14.98
N GLN A 254 -20.96 30.67 -14.80
CA GLN A 254 -21.99 31.70 -14.66
C GLN A 254 -22.87 31.81 -15.89
N GLU A 255 -22.31 31.67 -17.07
CA GLU A 255 -23.05 31.86 -18.31
C GLU A 255 -23.88 30.64 -18.70
N LYS A 256 -23.39 29.44 -18.39
CA LYS A 256 -23.90 28.17 -18.91
C LYS A 256 -24.96 27.51 -18.05
N PHE A 257 -24.87 27.62 -16.73
CA PHE A 257 -25.72 26.85 -15.83
C PHE A 257 -26.81 27.70 -15.18
N GLU A 258 -28.05 27.21 -15.29
CA GLU A 258 -29.24 27.81 -14.65
C GLU A 258 -29.71 26.97 -13.46
N TYR A 259 -29.32 25.69 -13.39
CA TYR A 259 -29.75 24.75 -12.36
C TYR A 259 -28.55 24.04 -11.71
N LEU A 260 -28.49 24.06 -10.38
CA LEU A 260 -27.44 23.42 -9.58
C LEU A 260 -28.05 22.35 -8.68
N TYR A 261 -27.64 21.09 -8.84
CA TYR A 261 -28.10 19.98 -8.00
C TYR A 261 -26.92 19.39 -7.24
N VAL A 262 -27.00 19.35 -5.91
CA VAL A 262 -25.85 19.07 -5.04
C VAL A 262 -26.13 17.89 -4.13
N ASP A 263 -25.28 16.86 -4.21
CA ASP A 263 -25.36 15.71 -3.32
C ASP A 263 -24.68 16.02 -1.99
N GLY A 264 -25.50 16.34 -0.99
CA GLY A 264 -25.06 16.75 0.34
C GLY A 264 -24.32 15.65 1.08
N ASN A 265 -24.68 14.38 0.86
CA ASN A 265 -24.05 13.25 1.52
C ASN A 265 -22.57 13.10 1.13
N ASN A 266 -22.26 13.33 -0.14
CA ASN A 266 -20.88 13.31 -0.62
C ASN A 266 -20.06 14.51 -0.12
N LEU A 267 -20.69 15.68 0.07
CA LEU A 267 -20.00 16.89 0.55
C LEU A 267 -19.50 16.78 1.99
N PHE A 268 -20.16 15.98 2.84
CA PHE A 268 -19.76 15.77 4.24
C PHE A 268 -18.31 15.31 4.42
N TYR A 269 -17.75 14.61 3.43
CA TYR A 269 -16.44 13.98 3.55
C TYR A 269 -15.31 14.77 2.90
N VAL A 270 -15.62 15.89 2.25
CA VAL A 270 -14.64 16.71 1.54
C VAL A 270 -13.83 17.56 2.53
N LEU A 271 -14.50 18.34 3.38
CA LEU A 271 -13.82 19.24 4.32
C LEU A 271 -13.61 18.57 5.69
N PRO A 272 -12.37 18.52 6.23
CA PRO A 272 -12.09 17.90 7.53
C PRO A 272 -12.94 18.46 8.68
N ALA A 273 -13.20 19.78 8.71
CA ALA A 273 -13.99 20.40 9.77
C ALA A 273 -15.42 19.86 9.82
N ILE A 274 -16.10 19.81 8.67
CA ILE A 274 -17.47 19.28 8.54
C ILE A 274 -17.49 17.77 8.82
N ARG A 275 -16.53 17.03 8.27
CA ARG A 275 -16.37 15.59 8.50
C ARG A 275 -16.23 15.28 9.99
N ASN A 276 -15.44 16.07 10.72
CA ASN A 276 -15.20 15.87 12.15
C ASN A 276 -16.48 16.09 12.98
N LEU A 277 -17.34 17.05 12.61
CA LEU A 277 -18.63 17.25 13.28
C LEU A 277 -19.47 15.97 13.25
N ILE A 278 -19.56 15.31 12.09
CA ILE A 278 -20.38 14.11 11.87
C ILE A 278 -19.80 12.91 12.63
N ILE A 279 -18.47 12.71 12.54
CA ILE A 279 -17.80 11.55 13.15
C ILE A 279 -17.87 11.61 14.68
N GLN A 280 -17.61 12.78 15.26
CA GLN A 280 -17.50 12.93 16.71
C GLN A 280 -18.86 12.97 17.41
N ASN A 281 -19.91 13.45 16.73
CA ASN A 281 -21.21 13.70 17.35
C ASN A 281 -22.35 13.19 16.48
N ARG A 282 -22.54 11.86 16.46
CA ARG A 282 -23.62 11.23 15.67
C ARG A 282 -24.98 11.89 15.95
N GLY A 283 -25.75 12.16 14.89
CA GLY A 283 -27.02 12.88 14.96
C GLY A 283 -26.83 14.41 14.98
N LYS A 284 -26.49 14.99 16.14
CA LYS A 284 -26.42 16.47 16.29
C LYS A 284 -25.33 17.11 15.43
N GLY A 285 -24.19 16.45 15.28
CA GLY A 285 -23.10 16.94 14.43
C GLY A 285 -23.44 16.86 12.94
N GLN A 286 -24.28 15.90 12.54
CA GLN A 286 -24.81 15.85 11.18
C GLN A 286 -25.74 17.03 10.91
N GLU A 287 -26.64 17.35 11.84
CA GLU A 287 -27.54 18.49 11.70
C GLU A 287 -26.79 19.82 11.54
N GLN A 288 -25.72 20.03 12.31
CA GLN A 288 -24.88 21.21 12.13
C GLN A 288 -24.10 21.17 10.81
N ALA A 289 -23.58 20.01 10.41
CA ALA A 289 -22.91 19.86 9.12
C ALA A 289 -23.86 20.20 7.95
N GLU A 290 -25.12 19.77 8.02
CA GLU A 290 -26.18 20.12 7.07
C GLU A 290 -26.44 21.64 7.05
N LYS A 291 -26.46 22.29 8.23
CA LYS A 291 -26.58 23.76 8.34
C LYS A 291 -25.49 24.48 7.57
N ILE A 292 -24.23 24.13 7.88
CA ILE A 292 -23.04 24.77 7.30
C ILE A 292 -23.04 24.57 5.78
N LEU A 293 -23.28 23.34 5.31
CA LEU A 293 -23.34 23.05 3.88
C LEU A 293 -24.48 23.78 3.18
N GLY A 294 -25.67 23.82 3.78
CA GLY A 294 -26.80 24.56 3.25
C GLY A 294 -26.49 26.04 3.09
N GLU A 295 -25.86 26.66 4.08
CA GLU A 295 -25.45 28.06 4.04
C GLU A 295 -24.36 28.33 3.00
N LEU A 296 -23.33 27.49 2.93
CA LEU A 296 -22.27 27.60 1.91
C LEU A 296 -22.83 27.51 0.50
N VAL A 297 -23.67 26.50 0.23
CA VAL A 297 -24.26 26.30 -1.11
C VAL A 297 -25.23 27.43 -1.44
N ARG A 298 -26.04 27.92 -0.48
CA ARG A 298 -26.91 29.08 -0.67
C ARG A 298 -26.09 30.31 -1.03
N LYS A 299 -25.08 30.66 -0.22
CA LYS A 299 -24.22 31.83 -0.46
C LYS A 299 -23.46 31.73 -1.76
N TYR A 300 -23.00 30.55 -2.12
CA TYR A 300 -22.38 30.30 -3.41
C TYR A 300 -23.37 30.61 -4.53
N SER A 301 -24.57 30.02 -4.50
CA SER A 301 -25.58 30.22 -5.56
C SER A 301 -26.02 31.68 -5.72
N GLU A 302 -26.04 32.47 -4.63
CA GLU A 302 -26.37 33.90 -4.64
C GLU A 302 -25.37 34.74 -5.47
N LYS A 303 -24.15 34.25 -5.69
CA LYS A 303 -23.15 34.93 -6.53
C LYS A 303 -23.43 34.81 -8.04
N PHE A 304 -24.32 33.90 -8.45
CA PHE A 304 -24.60 33.58 -9.85
C PHE A 304 -25.97 34.12 -10.26
N LYS A 305 -26.00 35.25 -10.98
CA LYS A 305 -27.27 35.93 -11.37
C LYS A 305 -28.22 35.05 -12.19
N LYS A 306 -27.68 34.19 -13.07
CA LYS A 306 -28.45 33.29 -13.95
C LYS A 306 -28.94 32.02 -13.24
N MET A 307 -28.47 31.74 -12.02
CA MET A 307 -28.88 30.55 -11.28
C MET A 307 -30.35 30.68 -10.86
N GLN A 308 -31.22 29.94 -11.52
CA GLN A 308 -32.67 29.95 -11.28
C GLN A 308 -33.04 29.06 -10.10
N LYS A 309 -32.39 27.88 -10.00
CA LYS A 309 -32.69 26.91 -8.95
C LYS A 309 -31.44 26.19 -8.48
N THR A 310 -31.28 26.12 -7.17
CA THR A 310 -30.27 25.31 -6.49
C THR A 310 -30.97 24.33 -5.56
N VAL A 311 -30.63 23.05 -5.67
CA VAL A 311 -31.22 21.97 -4.87
C VAL A 311 -30.11 21.19 -4.19
N LEU A 312 -30.08 21.21 -2.87
CA LEU A 312 -29.21 20.41 -2.04
C LEU A 312 -29.99 19.21 -1.50
N ILE A 313 -29.55 17.99 -1.82
CA ILE A 313 -30.27 16.76 -1.45
C ILE A 313 -29.42 15.96 -0.46
N PHE A 314 -30.03 15.56 0.65
CA PHE A 314 -29.46 14.60 1.61
C PHE A 314 -30.28 13.31 1.61
N ASP A 315 -29.65 12.18 1.98
CA ASP A 315 -30.39 10.91 2.18
C ASP A 315 -31.54 11.10 3.17
N SER A 316 -31.24 11.78 4.27
CA SER A 316 -32.17 12.09 5.35
C SER A 316 -31.72 13.38 6.01
N THR A 317 -32.56 14.42 5.97
CA THR A 317 -32.35 15.66 6.72
C THR A 317 -33.65 16.08 7.40
N ARG A 318 -33.54 16.73 8.55
CA ARG A 318 -34.67 17.40 9.23
C ARG A 318 -34.86 18.85 8.78
N ARG A 319 -33.91 19.39 8.01
CA ARG A 319 -33.84 20.80 7.64
C ARG A 319 -34.31 21.01 6.20
N VAL A 320 -35.54 20.58 5.93
CA VAL A 320 -36.15 20.79 4.63
C VAL A 320 -36.45 22.27 4.44
N GLU A 321 -35.96 22.84 3.35
CA GLU A 321 -36.15 24.24 2.98
C GLU A 321 -36.74 24.30 1.57
N ASN A 322 -37.92 24.89 1.45
CA ASN A 322 -38.67 24.96 0.19
C ASN A 322 -38.68 26.38 -0.37
N GLY A 323 -37.50 26.97 -0.59
CA GLY A 323 -37.37 28.25 -1.28
C GLY A 323 -37.61 28.12 -2.79
N GLN A 324 -37.92 29.24 -3.45
CA GLN A 324 -38.10 29.29 -4.91
C GLN A 324 -36.76 29.07 -5.65
N LYS A 325 -35.71 29.77 -5.21
CA LYS A 325 -34.36 29.69 -5.82
C LYS A 325 -33.44 28.67 -5.15
N PHE A 326 -33.62 28.40 -3.86
CA PHE A 326 -32.77 27.50 -3.10
C PHE A 326 -33.64 26.52 -2.32
N GLN A 327 -33.32 25.23 -2.43
CA GLN A 327 -34.06 24.15 -1.79
C GLN A 327 -33.11 23.19 -1.08
N VAL A 328 -33.50 22.75 0.10
CA VAL A 328 -32.87 21.64 0.82
C VAL A 328 -33.88 20.52 0.93
N LEU A 329 -33.59 19.36 0.36
CA LEU A 329 -34.50 18.23 0.29
C LEU A 329 -33.95 17.02 1.05
N SER A 330 -34.86 16.26 1.66
CA SER A 330 -34.61 14.92 2.15
C SER A 330 -35.08 13.91 1.11
N ALA A 331 -34.23 12.97 0.70
CA ALA A 331 -34.61 11.90 -0.22
C ALA A 331 -35.63 10.96 0.44
N ARG A 332 -35.41 10.62 1.72
CA ARG A 332 -36.37 9.84 2.51
C ARG A 332 -37.56 10.69 2.95
N PRO A 333 -38.76 10.10 2.99
CA PRO A 333 -39.05 8.66 2.83
C PRO A 333 -39.30 8.20 1.39
N ASN A 334 -39.42 9.11 0.42
CA ASN A 334 -39.85 8.77 -0.94
C ASN A 334 -38.82 7.96 -1.74
N PHE A 335 -37.54 8.15 -1.42
CA PHE A 335 -36.42 7.48 -2.05
C PHE A 335 -35.53 6.83 -0.99
N GLN A 336 -34.89 5.70 -1.33
CA GLN A 336 -34.01 5.00 -0.39
C GLN A 336 -32.73 5.81 -0.11
N THR A 337 -32.21 6.47 -1.14
CA THR A 337 -30.98 7.27 -1.15
C THR A 337 -31.17 8.59 -1.91
N SER A 338 -30.29 9.58 -1.67
CA SER A 338 -30.21 10.81 -2.47
C SER A 338 -29.96 10.49 -3.94
N ASP A 339 -29.13 9.50 -4.24
CA ASP A 339 -28.87 9.05 -5.60
C ASP A 339 -30.15 8.72 -6.39
N ASP A 340 -31.09 7.99 -5.78
CA ASP A 340 -32.32 7.59 -6.46
C ASP A 340 -33.22 8.80 -6.74
N ASN A 341 -33.22 9.79 -5.83
CA ASN A 341 -33.89 11.07 -6.05
C ASN A 341 -33.24 11.86 -7.20
N PHE A 342 -31.90 11.87 -7.28
CA PHE A 342 -31.17 12.50 -8.38
C PHE A 342 -31.52 11.88 -9.75
N VAL A 343 -31.55 10.56 -9.82
CA VAL A 343 -31.94 9.83 -11.03
C VAL A 343 -33.38 10.17 -11.40
N PHE A 344 -34.31 10.08 -10.46
CA PHE A 344 -35.72 10.45 -10.69
C PHE A 344 -35.89 11.89 -11.19
N LEU A 345 -35.20 12.86 -10.57
CA LEU A 345 -35.23 14.25 -11.02
C LEU A 345 -34.72 14.36 -12.47
N SER A 346 -33.58 13.74 -12.78
CA SER A 346 -32.99 13.80 -14.12
C SER A 346 -33.89 13.17 -15.20
N GLU A 347 -34.66 12.13 -14.89
CA GLU A 347 -35.60 11.51 -15.84
C GLU A 347 -36.73 12.47 -16.24
N ASN A 348 -37.17 13.31 -15.30
CA ASN A 348 -38.28 14.24 -15.48
C ASN A 348 -37.86 15.59 -16.08
N PHE A 349 -36.56 15.82 -16.29
CA PHE A 349 -36.07 17.08 -16.88
C PHE A 349 -36.18 17.08 -18.41
N SER A 350 -36.54 18.23 -18.97
CA SER A 350 -36.44 18.45 -20.41
C SER A 350 -34.98 18.41 -20.88
N GLN A 351 -34.75 18.17 -22.16
CA GLN A 351 -33.39 18.17 -22.71
C GLN A 351 -32.68 19.51 -22.50
N GLU A 352 -33.39 20.63 -22.68
CA GLU A 352 -32.87 21.97 -22.41
C GLU A 352 -32.46 22.12 -20.93
N GLN A 353 -33.31 21.66 -20.00
CA GLN A 353 -33.01 21.72 -18.58
C GLN A 353 -31.76 20.88 -18.25
N LYS A 354 -31.62 19.67 -18.81
CA LYS A 354 -30.43 18.82 -18.62
C LYS A 354 -29.14 19.49 -19.10
N GLU A 355 -29.19 20.24 -20.20
CA GLU A 355 -28.03 20.94 -20.76
C GLU A 355 -27.62 22.17 -19.94
N LYS A 356 -28.58 22.79 -19.25
CA LYS A 356 -28.37 23.91 -18.34
C LYS A 356 -28.19 23.51 -16.87
N SER A 357 -28.20 22.20 -16.59
CA SER A 357 -28.06 21.66 -15.24
C SER A 357 -26.64 21.18 -14.97
N VAL A 358 -26.16 21.43 -13.76
CA VAL A 358 -24.92 20.86 -13.25
C VAL A 358 -25.19 20.06 -11.98
N PHE A 359 -24.67 18.83 -11.94
CA PHE A 359 -24.85 17.89 -10.83
C PHE A 359 -23.53 17.73 -10.08
N ILE A 360 -23.54 17.91 -8.77
CA ILE A 360 -22.35 17.81 -7.92
C ILE A 360 -22.40 16.50 -7.14
N THR A 361 -21.51 15.56 -7.48
CA THR A 361 -21.36 14.29 -6.76
C THR A 361 -19.97 13.70 -6.99
N SER A 362 -19.48 12.91 -6.04
CA SER A 362 -18.25 12.13 -6.19
C SER A 362 -18.54 10.63 -6.37
N ASP A 363 -19.81 10.21 -6.30
CA ASP A 363 -20.21 8.83 -6.52
C ASP A 363 -20.21 8.50 -8.01
N ARG A 364 -19.42 7.50 -8.39
CA ARG A 364 -19.26 7.11 -9.79
C ARG A 364 -20.47 6.39 -10.35
N GLY A 365 -21.15 5.60 -9.51
CA GLY A 365 -22.38 4.92 -9.89
C GLY A 365 -23.49 5.92 -10.15
N LEU A 366 -23.61 6.97 -9.32
CA LEU A 366 -24.56 8.05 -9.59
C LEU A 366 -24.23 8.80 -10.88
N VAL A 367 -22.97 9.19 -11.10
CA VAL A 367 -22.57 9.88 -12.35
C VAL A 367 -22.94 9.06 -13.58
N GLN A 368 -22.68 7.75 -13.57
CA GLN A 368 -23.03 6.87 -14.68
C GLN A 368 -24.54 6.87 -14.94
N ARG A 369 -25.35 6.68 -13.88
CA ARG A 369 -26.82 6.69 -14.01
C ARG A 369 -27.37 8.03 -14.52
N LEU A 370 -26.81 9.16 -14.07
CA LEU A 370 -27.19 10.48 -14.56
C LEU A 370 -26.87 10.66 -16.05
N GLN A 371 -25.72 10.14 -16.50
CA GLN A 371 -25.30 10.19 -17.90
C GLN A 371 -26.18 9.31 -18.80
N GLU A 372 -26.59 8.14 -18.32
CA GLU A 372 -27.58 7.29 -18.98
C GLU A 372 -28.90 8.05 -19.21
N ASN A 373 -29.24 8.97 -18.31
CA ASN A 373 -30.39 9.88 -18.44
C ASN A 373 -30.12 11.15 -19.27
N GLY A 374 -28.96 11.27 -19.92
CA GLY A 374 -28.61 12.38 -20.79
C GLY A 374 -28.06 13.63 -20.07
N VAL A 375 -27.71 13.53 -18.78
CA VAL A 375 -27.02 14.61 -18.06
C VAL A 375 -25.58 14.73 -18.56
N LYS A 376 -25.22 15.91 -19.06
CA LYS A 376 -23.87 16.18 -19.61
C LYS A 376 -22.85 16.63 -18.55
N PHE A 377 -23.30 17.30 -17.49
CA PHE A 377 -22.41 17.99 -16.54
C PHE A 377 -22.51 17.41 -15.13
N CYS A 378 -21.51 16.61 -14.77
CA CYS A 378 -21.32 16.10 -13.41
C CYS A 378 -19.94 16.51 -12.86
N VAL A 379 -19.92 17.17 -11.70
CA VAL A 379 -18.73 17.76 -11.07
C VAL A 379 -18.40 17.00 -9.81
N LYS A 380 -17.12 16.71 -9.60
CA LYS A 380 -16.64 16.13 -8.34
C LYS A 380 -16.85 17.10 -7.18
N SER A 381 -17.34 16.58 -6.06
CA SER A 381 -17.60 17.36 -4.85
C SER A 381 -16.37 18.13 -4.37
N GLY A 382 -15.16 17.56 -4.49
CA GLY A 382 -13.91 18.26 -4.16
C GLY A 382 -13.65 19.49 -5.02
N LEU A 383 -13.79 19.37 -6.35
CA LEU A 383 -13.58 20.48 -7.28
C LEU A 383 -14.62 21.59 -7.05
N PHE A 384 -15.88 21.20 -6.82
CA PHE A 384 -16.93 22.14 -6.46
C PHE A 384 -16.62 22.89 -5.16
N PHE A 385 -16.03 22.19 -4.18
CA PHE A 385 -15.61 22.80 -2.93
C PHE A 385 -14.49 23.83 -3.10
N ASP A 386 -13.49 23.50 -3.92
CA ASP A 386 -12.41 24.45 -4.27
C ASP A 386 -12.98 25.69 -4.96
N GLN A 387 -13.95 25.51 -5.87
CA GLN A 387 -14.66 26.62 -6.49
C GLN A 387 -15.47 27.44 -5.49
N MET A 388 -16.22 26.81 -4.58
CA MET A 388 -16.95 27.53 -3.53
C MET A 388 -16.00 28.36 -2.67
N LYS A 389 -14.84 27.82 -2.31
CA LYS A 389 -13.82 28.52 -1.54
C LYS A 389 -13.28 29.74 -2.30
N ASN A 390 -13.01 29.60 -3.59
CA ASN A 390 -12.52 30.71 -4.42
C ASN A 390 -13.58 31.81 -4.60
N VAL A 391 -14.86 31.45 -4.75
CA VAL A 391 -15.96 32.38 -4.99
C VAL A 391 -16.41 33.11 -3.72
N LEU A 392 -16.39 32.42 -2.57
CA LEU A 392 -16.82 32.98 -1.29
C LEU A 392 -15.67 33.64 -0.51
N GLU A 393 -14.42 33.35 -0.86
CA GLU A 393 -13.22 33.93 -0.26
C GLU A 393 -13.26 33.86 1.28
N ALA A 394 -13.18 35.01 1.97
CA ALA A 394 -13.22 35.08 3.43
C ALA A 394 -14.54 34.57 4.03
N GLN A 395 -15.66 34.75 3.32
CA GLN A 395 -16.98 34.30 3.78
C GLN A 395 -17.03 32.77 3.93
N PHE A 396 -16.24 32.05 3.13
CA PHE A 396 -16.16 30.60 3.20
C PHE A 396 -15.69 30.14 4.60
N GLU A 397 -14.55 30.67 5.05
CA GLU A 397 -13.94 30.29 6.31
C GLU A 397 -14.76 30.81 7.50
N GLU A 398 -15.37 32.00 7.38
CA GLU A 398 -16.27 32.56 8.38
C GLU A 398 -17.46 31.64 8.65
N ILE A 399 -18.21 31.24 7.61
CA ILE A 399 -19.38 30.35 7.72
C ILE A 399 -19.00 29.03 8.38
N VAL A 400 -17.88 28.43 7.96
CA VAL A 400 -17.41 27.16 8.53
C VAL A 400 -17.02 27.32 10.00
N GLN A 401 -16.22 28.33 10.32
CA GLN A 401 -15.74 28.54 11.69
C GLN A 401 -16.87 28.88 12.65
N ASP A 402 -17.78 29.74 12.25
CA ASP A 402 -18.88 30.17 13.10
C ASP A 402 -19.88 29.05 13.31
N GLY A 403 -20.17 28.27 12.27
CA GLY A 403 -20.97 27.05 12.42
C GLY A 403 -20.32 26.02 13.36
N VAL A 404 -18.99 25.86 13.33
CA VAL A 404 -18.28 24.96 14.26
C VAL A 404 -18.30 25.50 15.69
N LYS A 405 -18.05 26.80 15.89
CA LYS A 405 -18.07 27.45 17.21
C LYS A 405 -19.45 27.41 17.85
N GLU A 406 -20.51 27.67 17.07
CA GLU A 406 -21.90 27.59 17.52
C GLU A 406 -22.20 26.20 18.10
N PHE A 407 -21.80 25.15 17.37
CA PHE A 407 -21.98 23.78 17.82
C PHE A 407 -21.19 23.46 19.10
N GLN A 408 -19.94 23.90 19.19
CA GLN A 408 -19.13 23.70 20.40
C GLN A 408 -19.76 24.40 21.62
N LYS A 409 -20.27 25.62 21.44
CA LYS A 409 -20.99 26.37 22.48
C LYS A 409 -22.24 25.62 22.94
N GLU A 410 -23.03 25.07 22.01
CA GLU A 410 -24.19 24.25 22.36
C GLU A 410 -23.83 22.99 23.15
N GLN A 411 -22.78 22.28 22.76
CA GLN A 411 -22.33 21.09 23.49
C GLN A 411 -21.88 21.44 24.91
N HIS A 412 -21.15 22.55 25.06
CA HIS A 412 -20.70 23.03 26.37
C HIS A 412 -21.87 23.41 27.28
N LEU A 413 -22.87 24.12 26.76
CA LEU A 413 -24.06 24.49 27.52
C LEU A 413 -24.85 23.26 28.00
N LYS A 414 -25.00 22.25 27.14
CA LYS A 414 -25.66 20.97 27.48
C LYS A 414 -24.89 20.22 28.58
N GLN A 415 -23.56 20.19 28.51
CA GLN A 415 -22.72 19.60 29.57
C GLN A 415 -22.83 20.37 30.90
N GLN A 416 -22.97 21.69 30.87
CA GLN A 416 -23.18 22.49 32.08
C GLN A 416 -24.55 22.23 32.71
N GLN A 417 -25.60 22.05 31.90
CA GLN A 417 -26.95 21.72 32.39
C GLN A 417 -26.97 20.33 33.04
N GLN A 418 -26.36 19.33 32.41
CA GLN A 418 -26.24 17.96 32.95
C GLN A 418 -25.41 17.84 34.23
N LYS A 419 -24.59 18.85 34.57
CA LYS A 419 -23.84 18.89 35.84
C LYS A 419 -24.62 19.55 36.97
N LYS A 420 -25.72 20.25 36.66
CA LYS A 420 -26.58 20.92 37.65
C LYS A 420 -27.76 20.05 38.07
N GLU A 421 -28.16 19.11 37.21
CA GLU A 421 -29.04 17.99 37.52
C GLU A 421 -28.25 16.88 38.24
#